data_AF-H3AE42-F1
#
_entry.id   AF-H3AE42-F1
#
_cell.length_a   1.000
_cell.length_b   1.000
_cell.length_c   1.000
_cell.angle_alpha   90.00
_cell.angle_beta   90.00
_cell.angle_gamma   90.00
#
_symmetry.space_group_name_H-M   'P 1'
#
loop_
_entity.id
_entity.type
_entity.pdbx_description
1 polymer ?
#
loop_
_entity_poly.entity_id
_entity_poly.type
_entity_poly.pdbx_seq_one_letter_code
_entity_poly.pdbx_strand_id
1 'polypeptide(L)'
;MAFLDKCHCAGEKRQSSILYSILKNDNQSELQKRQQQSAARRQNCSCGSERRVALRCPQFACKAASAVLVKTLKFVKNVPSFQELPLADQLLVLRGCWAPLLVLGLAQDRVDFEVTEAPEPSMLQRILTSSPEKNDEQQHQAAPSAADIHCIKTFLEKCWSLDICTKEYAYLKGCVLFNPDLPGLQNAHYIQGLQKEAQQALNEYIKMIHRGDPTRFTKLITGLSVLRSISASVVSELFFRPIIGTVSMDDMLLEMLYAKL
;
A
#
# COMPACT_ATOMS: atom_id res chain seq x y z
N MET A 1 -6.65 24.58 -5.89
CA MET A 1 -7.89 23.79 -5.76
C MET A 1 -8.17 23.12 -7.10
N ALA A 2 -7.63 21.92 -7.31
CA ALA A 2 -7.91 21.15 -8.52
C ALA A 2 -9.17 20.31 -8.29
N PHE A 3 -10.18 20.54 -9.13
CA PHE A 3 -11.42 19.77 -9.16
C PHE A 3 -11.11 18.33 -9.56
N LEU A 4 -11.41 17.36 -8.69
CA LEU A 4 -11.47 15.95 -9.06
C LEU A 4 -12.71 15.74 -9.94
N ASP A 5 -12.47 15.28 -11.16
CA ASP A 5 -13.49 14.97 -12.15
C ASP A 5 -14.53 13.98 -11.63
N LYS A 6 -15.80 14.33 -11.85
CA LYS A 6 -16.95 13.45 -11.55
C LYS A 6 -16.97 12.30 -12.55
N CYS A 7 -17.00 11.06 -12.05
CA CYS A 7 -17.18 9.88 -12.89
C CYS A 7 -18.52 9.94 -13.66
N HIS A 8 -18.46 9.74 -14.98
CA HIS A 8 -19.59 9.82 -15.92
C HIS A 8 -20.55 8.60 -15.88
N CYS A 9 -20.38 7.63 -14.97
CA CYS A 9 -21.29 6.47 -14.83
C CYS A 9 -22.76 6.83 -14.55
N ALA A 10 -23.09 8.10 -14.28
CA ALA A 10 -24.44 8.53 -13.94
C ALA A 10 -25.37 8.68 -15.15
N GLY A 11 -24.87 8.48 -16.38
CA GLY A 11 -25.59 8.84 -17.59
C GLY A 11 -25.72 7.72 -18.62
N GLU A 12 -26.13 6.50 -18.25
CA GLU A 12 -26.71 5.54 -19.22
C GLU A 12 -27.27 4.30 -18.51
N LYS A 13 -28.57 4.35 -18.16
CA LYS A 13 -29.54 3.24 -18.08
C LYS A 13 -30.78 3.72 -17.31
N ARG A 14 -31.65 4.44 -18.04
CA ARG A 14 -33.08 4.50 -17.72
C ARG A 14 -33.85 4.17 -18.99
N GLN A 15 -34.05 2.87 -19.24
CA GLN A 15 -35.27 2.45 -19.92
C GLN A 15 -36.39 2.51 -18.88
N SER A 16 -36.89 3.70 -18.59
CA SER A 16 -38.18 3.83 -17.90
C SER A 16 -39.25 3.69 -18.97
N SER A 17 -39.90 2.54 -19.02
CA SER A 17 -41.05 2.27 -19.89
C SER A 17 -42.09 3.36 -19.70
N ILE A 18 -42.73 3.82 -20.78
CA ILE A 18 -43.75 4.87 -20.77
C ILE A 18 -44.87 4.56 -19.74
N LEU A 19 -45.18 3.27 -19.55
CA LEU A 19 -46.07 2.74 -18.51
C LEU A 19 -45.73 3.18 -17.08
N TYR A 20 -44.44 3.27 -16.71
CA TYR A 20 -44.02 3.68 -15.37
C TYR A 20 -44.29 5.16 -15.12
N SER A 21 -44.27 5.98 -16.17
CA SER A 21 -44.50 7.43 -16.08
C SER A 21 -45.99 7.77 -15.93
N ILE A 22 -46.86 6.92 -16.47
CA ILE A 22 -48.32 7.10 -16.43
C ILE A 22 -48.89 6.66 -15.06
N LEU A 23 -48.31 5.63 -14.45
CA LEU A 23 -48.79 5.06 -13.18
C LEU A 23 -48.35 5.81 -11.92
N LYS A 24 -47.46 6.81 -12.04
CA LYS A 24 -46.90 7.53 -10.89
C LYS A 24 -47.31 9.00 -10.87
N ASN A 25 -48.62 9.24 -10.81
CA ASN A 25 -49.17 10.45 -10.21
C ASN A 25 -49.72 10.06 -8.84
N ASP A 26 -48.93 10.28 -7.79
CA ASP A 26 -49.41 10.94 -6.58
C ASP A 26 -48.34 11.02 -5.47
N ASN A 27 -48.36 12.19 -4.83
CA ASN A 27 -47.87 12.53 -3.50
C ASN A 27 -46.41 12.98 -3.29
N GLN A 28 -46.32 14.21 -2.80
CA GLN A 28 -45.18 15.08 -2.49
C GLN A 28 -44.28 14.59 -1.32
N SER A 29 -43.96 13.31 -1.22
CA SER A 29 -43.13 12.75 -0.13
C SER A 29 -41.81 12.09 -0.59
N GLU A 30 -41.33 12.36 -1.82
CA GLU A 30 -40.11 11.76 -2.37
C GLU A 30 -38.85 12.66 -2.43
N LEU A 31 -38.92 13.91 -1.98
CA LEU A 31 -37.75 14.81 -2.00
C LEU A 31 -36.67 14.44 -0.96
N GLN A 32 -37.04 13.83 0.18
CA GLN A 32 -36.06 13.37 1.18
C GLN A 32 -35.44 12.01 0.83
N LYS A 33 -36.18 11.09 0.18
CA LYS A 33 -35.61 9.79 -0.26
C LYS A 33 -34.59 9.92 -1.40
N ARG A 34 -34.71 10.95 -2.25
CA ARG A 34 -33.77 11.22 -3.34
C ARG A 34 -32.37 11.66 -2.87
N GLN A 35 -32.25 12.29 -1.70
CA GLN A 35 -30.94 12.71 -1.19
C GLN A 35 -30.17 11.54 -0.55
N GLN A 36 -30.84 10.63 0.16
CA GLN A 36 -30.18 9.44 0.75
C GLN A 36 -29.76 8.39 -0.29
N GLN A 37 -30.50 8.22 -1.40
CA GLN A 37 -30.07 7.32 -2.48
C GLN A 37 -28.89 7.85 -3.31
N SER A 38 -28.62 9.16 -3.29
CA SER A 38 -27.47 9.74 -4.01
C SER A 38 -26.12 9.49 -3.32
N ALA A 39 -26.13 9.28 -2.00
CA ALA A 39 -24.93 8.93 -1.23
C ALA A 39 -24.59 7.43 -1.35
N ALA A 40 -25.59 6.54 -1.29
CA ALA A 40 -25.40 5.09 -1.44
C ALA A 40 -24.92 4.69 -2.85
N ARG A 41 -25.26 5.48 -3.89
CA ARG A 41 -24.87 5.18 -5.27
C ARG A 41 -23.45 5.64 -5.63
N ARG A 42 -22.81 6.48 -4.81
CA ARG A 42 -21.39 6.85 -4.97
C ARG A 42 -20.42 5.72 -4.60
N GLN A 43 -20.89 4.71 -3.86
CA GLN A 43 -20.07 3.56 -3.44
C GLN A 43 -20.04 2.39 -4.43
N ASN A 44 -20.83 2.42 -5.52
CA ASN A 44 -21.04 1.24 -6.39
C ASN A 44 -20.66 1.43 -7.87
N CYS A 45 -19.93 2.47 -8.29
CA CYS A 45 -19.32 2.42 -9.64
C CYS A 45 -17.91 1.83 -9.56
N SER A 46 -17.68 0.73 -10.28
CA SER A 46 -16.37 0.10 -10.50
C SER A 46 -15.41 0.96 -11.34
N CYS A 47 -15.84 2.14 -11.84
CA CYS A 47 -15.02 3.04 -12.66
C CYS A 47 -13.78 3.60 -11.95
N GLY A 48 -13.71 3.54 -10.62
CA GLY A 48 -12.56 4.00 -9.84
C GLY A 48 -11.52 2.90 -9.59
N SER A 49 -11.93 1.63 -9.54
CA SER A 49 -11.04 0.50 -9.24
C SER A 49 -10.26 0.01 -10.46
N GLU A 50 -10.73 0.29 -11.67
CA GLU A 50 -10.08 -0.18 -12.92
C GLU A 50 -9.04 0.81 -13.48
N ARG A 51 -9.00 2.05 -12.98
CA ARG A 51 -8.07 3.06 -13.49
C ARG A 51 -6.66 2.76 -13.02
N ARG A 52 -5.79 2.53 -14.00
CA ARG A 52 -4.36 2.33 -13.83
C ARG A 52 -3.68 3.69 -13.66
N VAL A 53 -2.72 3.77 -12.75
CA VAL A 53 -2.02 5.01 -12.45
C VAL A 53 -0.51 4.83 -12.52
N ALA A 54 0.19 5.91 -12.85
CA ALA A 54 1.65 5.96 -12.90
C ALA A 54 2.15 7.20 -12.15
N LEU A 55 3.41 7.17 -11.72
CA LEU A 55 4.05 8.33 -11.08
C LEU A 55 4.15 9.49 -12.08
N ARG A 56 3.74 10.69 -11.66
CA ARG A 56 3.87 11.91 -12.46
C ARG A 56 5.33 12.29 -12.68
N CYS A 57 6.16 12.11 -11.66
CA CYS A 57 7.60 12.31 -11.71
C CYS A 57 8.33 11.05 -11.21
N PRO A 58 8.49 10.03 -12.07
CA PRO A 58 9.12 8.77 -11.67
C PRO A 58 10.54 8.97 -11.13
N GLN A 59 11.34 9.84 -11.76
CA GLN A 59 12.74 10.04 -11.37
C GLN A 59 12.91 10.45 -9.90
N PHE A 60 12.05 11.35 -9.39
CA PHE A 60 12.13 11.80 -8.00
C PHE A 60 11.66 10.72 -7.03
N ALA A 61 10.44 10.21 -7.24
CA ALA A 61 9.80 9.26 -6.33
C ALA A 61 10.55 7.91 -6.30
N CYS A 62 10.98 7.38 -7.45
CA CYS A 62 11.72 6.14 -7.52
C CYS A 62 13.14 6.27 -6.92
N LYS A 63 13.81 7.42 -7.08
CA LYS A 63 15.11 7.67 -6.43
C LYS A 63 14.97 7.76 -4.92
N ALA A 64 13.95 8.46 -4.42
CA ALA A 64 13.66 8.53 -2.98
C ALA A 64 13.34 7.14 -2.42
N ALA A 65 12.46 6.38 -3.08
CA ALA A 65 12.14 5.01 -2.69
C ALA A 65 13.38 4.09 -2.68
N SER A 66 14.25 4.20 -3.69
CA SER A 66 15.50 3.43 -3.72
C SER A 66 16.42 3.77 -2.55
N ALA A 67 16.56 5.06 -2.21
CA ALA A 67 17.34 5.48 -1.04
C ALA A 67 16.74 4.94 0.27
N VAL A 68 15.42 4.96 0.40
CA VAL A 68 14.73 4.37 1.57
C VAL A 68 14.91 2.85 1.60
N LEU A 69 14.85 2.15 0.46
CA LEU A 69 15.07 0.70 0.41
C LEU A 69 16.46 0.33 0.93
N VAL A 70 17.51 1.05 0.49
CA VAL A 70 18.88 0.84 0.98
C VAL A 70 18.97 1.07 2.49
N LYS A 71 18.37 2.14 3.01
CA LYS A 71 18.30 2.39 4.47
C LYS A 71 17.57 1.26 5.21
N THR A 72 16.47 0.77 4.65
CA THR A 72 15.67 -0.33 5.20
C THR A 72 16.48 -1.61 5.27
N LEU A 73 17.15 -2.01 4.18
CA LEU A 73 17.97 -3.22 4.18
C LEU A 73 19.18 -3.10 5.10
N LYS A 74 19.81 -1.92 5.14
CA LYS A 74 20.87 -1.66 6.10
C LYS A 74 20.37 -1.77 7.54
N PHE A 75 19.18 -1.27 7.84
CA PHE A 75 18.55 -1.47 9.15
C PHE A 75 18.38 -2.97 9.45
N VAL A 76 17.67 -3.71 8.60
CA VAL A 76 17.37 -5.14 8.80
C VAL A 76 18.65 -5.95 9.04
N LYS A 77 19.66 -5.76 8.18
CA LYS A 77 20.93 -6.48 8.28
C LYS A 77 21.73 -6.15 9.52
N ASN A 78 21.53 -4.99 10.16
CA ASN A 78 22.25 -4.60 11.36
C ASN A 78 21.48 -4.88 12.66
N VAL A 79 20.31 -5.54 12.58
CA VAL A 79 19.60 -6.00 13.77
C VAL A 79 20.22 -7.33 14.23
N PRO A 80 20.85 -7.42 15.43
CA PRO A 80 21.52 -8.64 15.87
C PRO A 80 20.59 -9.85 15.91
N SER A 81 19.38 -9.70 16.47
CA SER A 81 18.38 -10.77 16.54
C SER A 81 17.92 -11.29 15.17
N PHE A 82 18.05 -10.49 14.10
CA PHE A 82 17.80 -10.94 12.74
C PHE A 82 18.98 -11.78 12.20
N GLN A 83 20.21 -11.41 12.53
CA GLN A 83 21.42 -12.14 12.11
C GLN A 83 21.49 -13.54 12.73
N GLU A 84 20.91 -13.75 13.90
CA GLU A 84 20.83 -15.05 14.58
C GLU A 84 19.86 -16.04 13.90
N LEU A 85 18.99 -15.56 13.01
CA LEU A 85 18.07 -16.43 12.28
C LEU A 85 18.83 -17.27 11.23
N PRO A 86 18.39 -18.52 10.96
CA PRO A 86 18.87 -19.26 9.81
C PRO A 86 18.64 -18.47 8.52
N LEU A 87 19.55 -18.62 7.56
CA LEU A 87 19.52 -17.88 6.30
C LEU A 87 18.20 -18.03 5.53
N ALA A 88 17.59 -19.22 5.59
CA ALA A 88 16.28 -19.47 5.00
C ALA A 88 15.18 -18.58 5.64
N ASP A 89 15.17 -18.46 6.96
CA ASP A 89 14.23 -17.59 7.68
C ASP A 89 14.55 -16.11 7.44
N GLN A 90 15.83 -15.72 7.37
CA GLN A 90 16.22 -14.34 7.04
C GLN A 90 15.65 -13.90 5.68
N LEU A 91 15.74 -14.76 4.67
CA LEU A 91 15.19 -14.48 3.34
C LEU A 91 13.67 -14.40 3.34
N LEU A 92 13.00 -15.33 4.03
CA LEU A 92 11.53 -15.31 4.17
C LEU A 92 11.05 -14.04 4.88
N VAL A 93 11.68 -13.69 6.00
CA VAL A 93 11.40 -12.45 6.74
C VAL A 93 11.62 -11.24 5.85
N LEU A 94 12.75 -11.16 5.14
CA LEU A 94 13.04 -10.03 4.27
C LEU A 94 12.00 -9.87 3.15
N ARG A 95 11.66 -10.97 2.47
CA ARG A 95 10.61 -11.00 1.43
C ARG A 95 9.25 -10.57 1.97
N GLY A 96 8.92 -10.94 3.20
CA GLY A 96 7.66 -10.58 3.85
C GLY A 96 7.58 -9.13 4.34
N CYS A 97 8.71 -8.48 4.64
CA CYS A 97 8.70 -7.17 5.31
C CYS A 97 9.25 -6.01 4.47
N TRP A 98 9.96 -6.24 3.35
CA TRP A 98 10.62 -5.15 2.62
C TRP A 98 9.65 -4.06 2.16
N ALA A 99 8.49 -4.42 1.61
CA ALA A 99 7.52 -3.45 1.10
C ALA A 99 6.82 -2.67 2.23
N PRO A 100 6.28 -3.31 3.29
CA PRO A 100 5.79 -2.60 4.47
C PRO A 100 6.83 -1.67 5.11
N LEU A 101 8.08 -2.14 5.27
CA LEU A 101 9.17 -1.33 5.83
C LEU A 101 9.57 -0.17 4.92
N LEU A 102 9.54 -0.36 3.60
CA LEU A 102 9.77 0.70 2.63
C LEU A 102 8.70 1.79 2.78
N VAL A 103 7.41 1.41 2.79
CA VAL A 103 6.31 2.38 2.90
C VAL A 103 6.36 3.12 4.24
N LEU A 104 6.67 2.42 5.33
CA LEU A 104 6.92 3.05 6.63
C LEU A 104 8.13 4.00 6.60
N GLY A 105 9.18 3.64 5.86
CA GLY A 105 10.35 4.48 5.64
C GLY A 105 10.06 5.73 4.79
N LEU A 106 9.22 5.60 3.75
CA LEU A 106 8.74 6.75 2.95
C LEU A 106 7.97 7.72 3.84
N ALA A 107 7.14 7.20 4.75
CA ALA A 107 6.43 8.03 5.72
C ALA A 107 7.41 8.78 6.64
N GLN A 108 8.41 8.08 7.17
CA GLN A 108 9.43 8.64 8.06
C GLN A 108 10.26 9.74 7.37
N ASP A 109 10.67 9.53 6.12
CA ASP A 109 11.44 10.49 5.33
C ASP A 109 10.55 11.59 4.69
N ARG A 110 9.24 11.61 5.01
CA ARG A 110 8.25 12.56 4.48
C ARG A 110 8.24 12.62 2.95
N VAL A 111 8.40 11.47 2.29
CA VAL A 111 8.38 11.38 0.83
C VAL A 111 6.95 11.49 0.32
N ASP A 112 6.66 12.58 -0.37
CA ASP A 112 5.41 12.76 -1.09
C ASP A 112 5.62 12.56 -2.60
N PHE A 113 4.59 12.07 -3.29
CA PHE A 113 4.63 11.79 -4.72
C PHE A 113 3.27 11.99 -5.38
N GLU A 114 3.25 12.43 -6.64
CA GLU A 114 2.00 12.58 -7.40
C GLU A 114 1.83 11.43 -8.40
N VAL A 115 0.58 11.07 -8.65
CA VAL A 115 0.21 10.09 -9.68
C VAL A 115 -0.69 10.72 -10.75
N THR A 116 -0.57 10.22 -11.97
CA THR A 116 -1.44 10.55 -13.11
C THR A 116 -2.04 9.27 -13.67
N GLU A 117 -3.12 9.40 -14.45
CA GLU A 117 -3.67 8.26 -15.18
C GLU A 117 -2.58 7.67 -16.09
N ALA A 118 -2.40 6.35 -16.03
CA ALA A 118 -1.43 5.66 -16.86
C ALA A 118 -1.93 5.68 -18.31
N PRO A 119 -1.06 5.90 -19.31
CA PRO A 119 -1.46 5.79 -20.70
C PRO A 119 -1.92 4.37 -20.98
N GLU A 120 -3.20 4.20 -21.35
CA GLU A 120 -3.69 2.88 -21.75
C GLU A 120 -3.05 2.48 -23.09
N PRO A 121 -2.47 1.27 -23.19
CA PRO A 121 -2.00 0.78 -24.48
C PRO A 121 -3.18 0.72 -25.44
N SER A 122 -3.02 1.26 -26.65
CA SER A 122 -4.07 1.25 -27.68
C SER A 122 -4.57 -0.18 -27.92
N MET A 123 -5.83 -0.33 -28.37
CA MET A 123 -6.37 -1.67 -28.68
C MET A 123 -5.49 -2.45 -29.66
N LEU A 124 -4.87 -1.76 -30.62
CA LEU A 124 -3.90 -2.35 -31.55
C LEU A 124 -2.64 -2.82 -30.84
N GLN A 125 -2.08 -2.01 -29.94
CA GLN A 125 -0.92 -2.38 -29.15
C GLN A 125 -1.24 -3.58 -28.25
N ARG A 126 -2.44 -3.65 -27.68
CA ARG A 126 -2.90 -4.82 -26.90
C ARG A 126 -2.94 -6.07 -27.75
N ILE A 127 -3.56 -6.03 -28.94
CA ILE A 127 -3.65 -7.18 -29.84
C ILE A 127 -2.25 -7.65 -30.31
N LEU A 128 -1.36 -6.71 -30.60
CA LEU A 128 0.00 -7.01 -31.08
C LEU A 128 0.94 -7.50 -29.97
N THR A 129 0.65 -7.20 -28.70
CA THR A 129 1.48 -7.60 -27.55
C THR A 129 0.87 -8.73 -26.72
N SER A 130 -0.43 -9.02 -26.90
CA SER A 130 -1.09 -10.19 -26.32
C SER A 130 -0.71 -11.45 -27.09
N SER A 131 0.38 -12.09 -26.69
CA SER A 131 0.63 -13.48 -27.06
C SER A 131 -0.29 -14.39 -26.24
N PRO A 132 -1.03 -15.34 -26.85
CA PRO A 132 -2.04 -16.17 -26.17
C PRO A 132 -1.50 -17.14 -25.10
N GLU A 133 -0.19 -17.15 -24.83
CA GLU A 133 0.47 -18.11 -23.92
C GLU A 133 0.95 -17.51 -22.58
N LYS A 134 0.65 -16.24 -22.24
CA LYS A 134 1.21 -15.54 -21.05
C LYS A 134 0.17 -14.97 -20.06
N ASN A 135 -0.96 -15.64 -19.86
CA ASN A 135 -2.06 -15.08 -19.08
C ASN A 135 -1.81 -14.97 -17.55
N ASP A 136 -0.88 -15.75 -16.96
CA ASP A 136 -0.65 -15.71 -15.51
C ASP A 136 0.49 -14.77 -15.07
N GLU A 137 1.52 -14.57 -15.90
CA GLU A 137 2.65 -13.69 -15.57
C GLU A 137 2.37 -12.21 -15.88
N GLN A 138 1.47 -11.90 -16.82
CA GLN A 138 1.15 -10.53 -17.21
C GLN A 138 0.24 -9.81 -16.19
N GLN A 139 -0.49 -10.53 -15.33
CA GLN A 139 -1.28 -9.90 -14.27
C GLN A 139 -0.41 -9.19 -13.22
N HIS A 140 0.82 -9.67 -12.99
CA HIS A 140 1.78 -9.06 -12.08
C HIS A 140 2.53 -7.85 -12.67
N GLN A 141 2.42 -7.61 -13.98
CA GLN A 141 3.11 -6.51 -14.68
C GLN A 141 2.18 -5.35 -15.03
N ALA A 142 0.95 -5.39 -14.54
CA ALA A 142 -0.02 -4.34 -14.79
C ALA A 142 0.22 -3.17 -13.81
N ALA A 143 0.22 -1.95 -14.36
CA ALA A 143 0.34 -0.72 -13.57
C ALA A 143 -0.61 -0.74 -12.34
N PRO A 144 -0.21 -0.18 -11.19
CA PRO A 144 -1.02 -0.23 -9.97
C PRO A 144 -2.39 0.44 -10.18
N SER A 145 -3.41 -0.07 -9.48
CA SER A 145 -4.74 0.55 -9.53
C SER A 145 -4.78 1.83 -8.69
N ALA A 146 -5.69 2.76 -9.03
CA ALA A 146 -5.91 3.95 -8.23
C ALA A 146 -6.28 3.64 -6.77
N ALA A 147 -6.97 2.53 -6.52
CA ALA A 147 -7.33 2.08 -5.16
C ALA A 147 -6.09 1.66 -4.34
N ASP A 148 -5.16 0.94 -4.96
CA ASP A 148 -3.91 0.53 -4.31
C ASP A 148 -3.06 1.74 -3.92
N ILE A 149 -2.96 2.72 -4.84
CA ILE A 149 -2.22 3.95 -4.58
C ILE A 149 -2.89 4.79 -3.50
N HIS A 150 -4.22 4.84 -3.50
CA HIS A 150 -4.96 5.52 -2.45
C HIS A 150 -4.70 4.91 -1.07
N CYS A 151 -4.55 3.58 -0.97
CA CYS A 151 -4.18 2.91 0.28
C CYS A 151 -2.80 3.37 0.77
N ILE A 152 -1.78 3.39 -0.10
CA ILE A 152 -0.43 3.88 0.24
C ILE A 152 -0.50 5.34 0.70
N LYS A 153 -1.16 6.21 -0.06
CA LYS A 153 -1.30 7.64 0.26
C LYS A 153 -1.97 7.88 1.60
N THR A 154 -3.09 7.20 1.84
CA THR A 154 -3.83 7.29 3.11
C THR A 154 -2.96 6.87 4.29
N PHE A 155 -2.15 5.82 4.13
CA PHE A 155 -1.21 5.39 5.16
C PHE A 155 -0.13 6.46 5.45
N LEU A 156 0.46 7.06 4.42
CA LEU A 156 1.46 8.12 4.58
C LEU A 156 0.88 9.33 5.32
N GLU A 157 -0.28 9.83 4.86
CA GLU A 157 -0.99 10.95 5.49
C GLU A 157 -1.34 10.64 6.95
N LYS A 158 -1.76 9.41 7.24
CA LYS A 158 -2.05 8.98 8.62
C LYS A 158 -0.79 9.05 9.49
N CYS A 159 0.33 8.52 9.03
CA CYS A 159 1.60 8.61 9.76
C CYS A 159 2.00 10.06 10.01
N TRP A 160 1.83 10.91 8.99
CA TRP A 160 2.18 12.32 9.06
C TRP A 160 1.32 13.10 10.05
N SER A 161 0.05 12.74 10.20
CA SER A 161 -0.87 13.33 11.18
C SER A 161 -0.62 12.89 12.63
N LEU A 162 0.13 11.80 12.84
CA LEU A 162 0.39 11.23 14.16
C LEU A 162 1.69 11.76 14.79
N ASP A 163 2.47 12.56 14.06
CA ASP A 163 3.76 13.09 14.48
C ASP A 163 4.63 12.01 15.15
N ILE A 164 4.84 10.91 14.41
CA ILE A 164 5.62 9.76 14.86
C ILE A 164 7.10 10.18 14.95
N CYS A 165 7.71 10.04 16.12
CA CYS A 165 9.11 10.39 16.31
C CYS A 165 10.05 9.25 15.88
N THR A 166 11.35 9.55 15.75
CA THR A 166 12.37 8.58 15.29
C THR A 166 12.43 7.31 16.13
N LYS A 167 12.26 7.41 17.46
CA LYS A 167 12.25 6.22 18.35
C LYS A 167 11.02 5.35 18.12
N GLU A 168 9.84 5.95 17.94
CA GLU A 168 8.62 5.20 17.64
C GLU A 168 8.75 4.49 16.29
N TYR A 169 9.25 5.17 15.26
CA TYR A 169 9.54 4.52 13.97
C TYR A 169 10.49 3.33 14.11
N ALA A 170 11.52 3.40 14.98
CA ALA A 170 12.42 2.27 15.22
C ALA A 170 11.67 1.05 15.78
N TYR A 171 10.80 1.24 16.78
CA TYR A 171 9.99 0.15 17.33
C TYR A 171 8.95 -0.36 16.33
N LEU A 172 8.29 0.52 15.57
CA LEU A 172 7.33 0.13 14.54
C LEU A 172 8.00 -0.70 13.44
N LYS A 173 9.23 -0.35 13.04
CA LYS A 173 10.03 -1.18 12.12
C LYS A 173 10.32 -2.56 12.71
N GLY A 174 10.62 -2.65 14.01
CA GLY A 174 10.74 -3.93 14.71
C GLY A 174 9.46 -4.76 14.65
N CYS A 175 8.30 -4.14 14.92
CA CYS A 175 6.99 -4.81 14.86
C CYS A 175 6.66 -5.36 13.46
N VAL A 176 7.10 -4.65 12.40
CA VAL A 176 6.90 -5.07 11.00
C VAL A 176 7.92 -6.12 10.57
N LEU A 177 9.18 -5.97 10.97
CA LEU A 177 10.26 -6.90 10.64
C LEU A 177 9.98 -8.29 11.21
N PHE A 178 9.59 -8.36 12.49
CA PHE A 178 9.35 -9.62 13.17
C PHE A 178 7.89 -10.05 12.99
N ASN A 179 7.59 -10.65 11.83
CA ASN A 179 6.28 -11.23 11.54
C ASN A 179 6.31 -12.76 11.68
N PRO A 180 5.74 -13.35 12.74
CA PRO A 180 5.73 -14.80 12.93
C PRO A 180 4.72 -15.52 12.02
N ASP A 181 3.82 -14.79 11.36
CA ASP A 181 2.75 -15.35 10.53
C ASP A 181 3.21 -15.70 9.09
N LEU A 182 4.50 -15.54 8.78
CA LEU A 182 5.02 -15.86 7.46
C LEU A 182 5.06 -17.39 7.25
N PRO A 183 4.51 -17.90 6.13
CA PRO A 183 4.50 -19.32 5.86
C PRO A 183 5.92 -19.85 5.60
N GLY A 184 6.23 -21.02 6.18
CA GLY A 184 7.53 -21.70 5.98
C GLY A 184 8.63 -21.33 6.96
N LEU A 185 8.37 -20.44 7.92
CA LEU A 185 9.33 -20.10 8.97
C LEU A 185 9.66 -21.31 9.86
N GLN A 186 10.95 -21.54 10.09
CA GLN A 186 11.44 -22.56 11.02
C GLN A 186 11.45 -22.06 12.47
N ASN A 187 11.73 -20.78 12.68
CA ASN A 187 11.86 -20.16 14.02
C ASN A 187 10.73 -19.18 14.36
N ALA A 188 9.48 -19.53 14.00
CA ALA A 188 8.31 -18.67 14.22
C ALA A 188 8.14 -18.24 15.69
N HIS A 189 8.41 -19.12 16.67
CA HIS A 189 8.32 -18.79 18.10
C HIS A 189 9.35 -17.74 18.54
N TYR A 190 10.58 -17.81 18.03
CA TYR A 190 11.61 -16.82 18.33
C TYR A 190 11.21 -15.45 17.75
N ILE A 191 10.77 -15.42 16.50
CA ILE A 191 10.27 -14.21 15.83
C ILE A 191 9.06 -13.63 16.58
N GLN A 192 8.16 -14.47 17.08
CA GLN A 192 7.02 -14.03 17.89
C GLN A 192 7.48 -13.37 19.20
N GLY A 193 8.52 -13.89 19.85
CA GLY A 193 9.15 -13.27 21.01
C GLY A 193 9.66 -11.86 20.71
N LEU A 194 10.44 -11.72 19.63
CA LEU A 194 10.97 -10.44 19.18
C LEU A 194 9.88 -9.43 18.81
N GLN A 195 8.78 -9.90 18.19
CA GLN A 195 7.63 -9.05 17.89
C GLN A 195 6.99 -8.50 19.18
N LYS A 196 6.80 -9.35 20.19
CA LYS A 196 6.26 -8.94 21.50
C LYS A 196 7.17 -7.94 22.19
N GLU A 197 8.48 -8.16 22.16
CA GLU A 197 9.47 -7.22 22.72
C GLU A 197 9.41 -5.85 22.02
N ALA A 198 9.33 -5.81 20.69
CA ALA A 198 9.19 -4.57 19.94
C ALA A 198 7.90 -3.80 20.30
N GLN A 199 6.77 -4.52 20.42
CA GLN A 199 5.49 -3.93 20.84
C GLN A 199 5.53 -3.44 22.29
N GLN A 200 6.14 -4.21 23.19
CA GLN A 200 6.29 -3.83 24.59
C GLN A 200 7.17 -2.58 24.73
N ALA A 201 8.31 -2.54 24.07
CA ALA A 201 9.21 -1.38 24.09
C ALA A 201 8.53 -0.11 23.54
N LEU A 202 7.74 -0.24 22.47
CA LEU A 202 6.92 0.86 21.97
C LEU A 202 5.90 1.34 23.02
N ASN A 203 5.17 0.43 23.65
CA ASN A 203 4.15 0.75 24.64
C ASN A 203 4.76 1.44 25.87
N GLU A 204 5.88 0.94 26.37
CA GLU A 204 6.61 1.54 27.49
C GLU A 204 7.11 2.94 27.15
N TYR A 205 7.70 3.12 25.95
CA TYR A 205 8.15 4.42 25.47
C TYR A 205 6.99 5.44 25.40
N ILE A 206 5.84 5.02 24.84
CA ILE A 206 4.66 5.87 24.74
C ILE A 206 4.13 6.24 26.12
N LYS A 207 4.02 5.29 27.05
CA LYS A 207 3.59 5.57 28.43
C LYS A 207 4.52 6.55 29.13
N MET A 208 5.82 6.49 28.82
CA MET A 208 6.81 7.40 29.41
C MET A 208 6.69 8.82 28.85
N ILE A 209 6.62 8.96 27.52
CA ILE A 209 6.71 10.25 26.80
C ILE A 209 5.35 10.90 26.57
N HIS A 210 4.32 10.11 26.25
CA HIS A 210 2.98 10.56 25.87
C HIS A 210 1.93 10.23 26.94
N ARG A 211 2.22 10.57 28.21
CA ARG A 211 1.35 10.29 29.37
C ARG A 211 -0.10 10.77 29.21
N GLY A 212 -0.31 11.83 28.42
CA GLY A 212 -1.64 12.41 28.15
C GLY A 212 -2.41 11.78 26.98
N ASP A 213 -1.82 10.88 26.20
CA ASP A 213 -2.52 10.18 25.10
C ASP A 213 -2.45 8.66 25.31
N PRO A 214 -3.35 8.10 26.16
CA PRO A 214 -3.40 6.65 26.40
C PRO A 214 -3.75 5.84 25.14
N THR A 215 -4.28 6.50 24.10
CA THR A 215 -4.70 5.84 22.86
C THR A 215 -3.61 5.80 21.80
N ARG A 216 -2.46 6.47 22.01
CA ARG A 216 -1.39 6.58 21.02
C ARG A 216 -0.84 5.22 20.57
N PHE A 217 -0.60 4.31 21.51
CA PHE A 217 -0.15 2.95 21.19
C PHE A 217 -1.11 2.26 20.23
N THR A 218 -2.42 2.27 20.55
CA THR A 218 -3.46 1.70 19.70
C THR A 218 -3.50 2.38 18.33
N LYS A 219 -3.45 3.73 18.26
CA LYS A 219 -3.42 4.47 16.99
C LYS A 219 -2.25 4.02 16.10
N LEU A 220 -1.06 3.83 16.67
CA LEU A 220 0.13 3.42 15.92
C LEU A 220 0.03 1.96 15.43
N ILE A 221 -0.42 1.05 16.29
CA ILE A 221 -0.58 -0.38 15.92
C ILE A 221 -1.70 -0.57 14.90
N THR A 222 -2.82 0.15 15.04
CA THR A 222 -3.89 0.16 14.02
C THR A 222 -3.42 0.80 12.71
N GLY A 223 -2.55 1.81 12.77
CA GLY A 223 -1.89 2.34 11.58
C GLY A 223 -1.06 1.26 10.86
N LEU A 224 -0.27 0.51 11.62
CA LEU A 224 0.54 -0.61 11.09
C LEU A 224 -0.31 -1.70 10.43
N SER A 225 -1.52 -2.00 10.92
CA SER A 225 -2.35 -3.04 10.28
C SER A 225 -2.76 -2.69 8.85
N VAL A 226 -2.80 -1.40 8.49
CA VAL A 226 -3.05 -0.95 7.11
C VAL A 226 -1.90 -1.31 6.17
N LEU A 227 -0.66 -1.39 6.66
CA LEU A 227 0.47 -1.84 5.83
C LEU A 227 0.28 -3.27 5.31
N ARG A 228 -0.47 -4.11 6.03
CA ARG A 228 -0.73 -5.50 5.62
C ARG A 228 -1.59 -5.61 4.36
N SER A 229 -2.37 -4.58 4.04
CA SER A 229 -3.16 -4.54 2.79
C SER A 229 -2.39 -3.99 1.60
N ILE A 230 -1.18 -3.46 1.81
CA ILE A 230 -0.36 -2.93 0.72
C ILE A 230 0.45 -4.08 0.11
N SER A 231 0.14 -4.42 -1.14
CA SER A 231 0.86 -5.48 -1.85
C SER A 231 2.30 -5.07 -2.18
N ALA A 232 3.24 -6.00 -1.96
CA ALA A 232 4.62 -5.86 -2.42
C ALA A 232 4.72 -5.69 -3.94
N SER A 233 3.82 -6.32 -4.71
CA SER A 233 3.77 -6.16 -6.17
C SER A 233 3.41 -4.74 -6.59
N VAL A 234 2.42 -4.12 -5.94
CA VAL A 234 2.03 -2.72 -6.18
C VAL A 234 3.20 -1.78 -5.91
N VAL A 235 3.92 -1.99 -4.80
CA VAL A 235 5.08 -1.18 -4.43
C VAL A 235 6.22 -1.35 -5.45
N SER A 236 6.47 -2.59 -5.87
CA SER A 236 7.45 -2.93 -6.93
C SER A 236 7.12 -2.22 -8.25
N GLU A 237 5.88 -2.37 -8.72
CA GLU A 237 5.41 -1.80 -9.99
C GLU A 237 5.42 -0.27 -9.96
N LEU A 238 5.06 0.34 -8.83
CA LEU A 238 5.03 1.80 -8.72
C LEU A 238 6.43 2.41 -8.67
N PHE A 239 7.29 1.93 -7.77
CA PHE A 239 8.54 2.62 -7.43
C PHE A 239 9.79 2.04 -8.09
N PHE A 240 9.81 0.76 -8.44
CA PHE A 240 11.03 0.09 -8.89
C PHE A 240 10.98 -0.27 -10.37
N ARG A 241 9.84 -0.71 -10.90
CA ARG A 241 9.66 -1.01 -12.33
C ARG A 241 10.19 0.08 -13.27
N PRO A 242 9.99 1.39 -13.00
CA PRO A 242 10.53 2.44 -13.87
C PRO A 242 12.07 2.51 -13.90
N ILE A 243 12.75 1.98 -12.89
CA ILE A 243 14.22 1.96 -12.78
C ILE A 243 14.79 0.63 -13.26
N ILE A 244 14.25 -0.49 -12.76
CA ILE A 244 14.88 -1.82 -12.91
C ILE A 244 14.27 -2.65 -14.04
N GLY A 245 13.20 -2.18 -14.67
CA GLY A 245 12.53 -2.88 -15.75
C GLY A 245 12.00 -4.24 -15.30
N THR A 246 12.42 -5.32 -15.95
CA THR A 246 11.93 -6.69 -15.71
C THR A 246 12.67 -7.44 -14.60
N VAL A 247 13.64 -6.82 -13.93
CA VAL A 247 14.41 -7.48 -12.86
C VAL A 247 13.52 -7.79 -11.67
N SER A 248 13.65 -8.99 -11.12
CA SER A 248 12.88 -9.42 -9.95
C SER A 248 13.33 -8.68 -8.70
N MET A 249 12.35 -8.20 -7.91
CA MET A 249 12.63 -7.68 -6.57
C MET A 249 13.23 -8.76 -5.67
N ASP A 250 12.85 -10.02 -5.83
CA ASP A 250 13.41 -11.12 -5.03
C ASP A 250 14.90 -11.31 -5.28
N ASP A 251 15.34 -11.23 -6.53
CA ASP A 251 16.75 -11.37 -6.89
C ASP A 251 17.56 -10.18 -6.36
N MET A 252 17.02 -8.97 -6.49
CA MET A 252 17.66 -7.77 -5.93
C MET A 252 17.78 -7.83 -4.41
N LEU A 253 16.71 -8.23 -3.70
CA LEU A 253 16.73 -8.36 -2.24
C LEU A 253 17.75 -9.41 -1.80
N LEU A 254 17.85 -10.52 -2.53
CA LEU A 254 18.83 -11.56 -2.29
C LEU A 254 20.26 -11.03 -2.46
N GLU A 255 20.55 -10.37 -3.58
CA GLU A 255 21.87 -9.75 -3.82
C GLU A 255 22.22 -8.72 -2.73
N MET A 256 21.28 -7.85 -2.37
CA MET A 256 21.50 -6.83 -1.35
C MET A 256 21.66 -7.42 0.06
N LEU A 257 21.03 -8.57 0.36
CA LEU A 257 21.22 -9.28 1.62
C LEU A 257 22.66 -9.79 1.75
N TYR A 258 23.26 -10.32 0.67
CA TYR A 258 24.63 -10.83 0.68
C TYR A 258 25.72 -9.78 0.40
N ALA A 259 25.37 -8.68 -0.25
CA ALA A 259 26.32 -7.61 -0.53
C ALA A 259 26.86 -6.97 0.77
N LYS A 260 28.11 -6.49 0.78
CA LYS A 260 28.55 -5.54 1.82
C LYS A 260 27.96 -4.17 1.48
N LEU A 261 26.88 -3.80 2.16
CA LEU A 261 26.18 -2.50 2.03
C LEU A 261 26.77 -1.44 2.96
#